data_AF-A0A349FBZ7-F1
#
_entry.id   AF-A0A349FBZ7-F1
#
_cell.length_a   1.000
_cell.length_b   1.000
_cell.length_c   1.000
_cell.angle_alpha   90.00
_cell.angle_beta   90.00
_cell.angle_gamma   90.00
#
_symmetry.space_group_name_H-M   'P 1'
#
loop_
_entity.id
_entity.type
_entity.pdbx_description
1 polymer ?
#
loop_
_entity_poly.entity_id
_entity_poly.type
_entity_poly.pdbx_seq_one_letter_code
_entity_poly.pdbx_strand_id
1 'polypeptide(L)'
;GLGGVENLEDLSNCATRLRVTVVDPDKVQSAEYFMSTGAVNLVKNGKAVQVIIGLSVPQLREQCEQIVSAYKEQQKVNEEELTLSTAS
;
A
#
# COMPACT_ATOMS: atom_id res chain seq x y z
N GLY A 1 -5.60 -1.77 6.19
CA GLY A 1 -4.36 -2.45 6.61
C GLY A 1 -3.21 -1.49 6.82
N LEU A 2 -2.61 -0.96 5.75
CA LEU A 2 -1.36 -0.16 5.81
C LEU A 2 -1.55 1.35 6.02
N GLY A 3 -2.78 1.80 6.30
CA GLY A 3 -3.06 3.23 6.53
C GLY A 3 -3.44 4.03 5.28
N GLY A 4 -3.81 3.37 4.18
CA GLY A 4 -4.23 4.01 2.93
C GLY A 4 -3.11 4.10 1.89
N VAL A 5 -3.45 4.50 0.65
CA VAL A 5 -2.46 4.65 -0.44
C VAL A 5 -1.56 5.84 -0.19
N GLU A 6 -2.08 6.91 0.42
CA GLU A 6 -1.27 8.08 0.79
C GLU A 6 -0.19 7.79 1.84
N ASN A 7 -0.32 6.65 2.54
CA ASN A 7 0.64 6.24 3.54
C ASN A 7 1.76 5.35 2.97
N LEU A 8 1.73 4.99 1.69
CA LEU A 8 2.72 4.15 1.03
C LEU A 8 3.79 5.01 0.35
N GLU A 9 5.04 4.88 0.80
CA GLU A 9 6.19 5.56 0.20
C GLU A 9 6.86 4.69 -0.87
N ASP A 10 7.10 3.42 -0.55
CA ASP A 10 7.71 2.45 -1.48
C ASP A 10 7.15 1.04 -1.28
N LEU A 11 7.14 0.26 -2.35
CA LEU A 11 6.66 -1.12 -2.34
C LEU A 11 7.57 -2.03 -3.17
N SER A 12 8.15 -3.02 -2.49
CA SER A 12 8.97 -4.06 -3.08
C SER A 12 8.58 -5.43 -2.51
N ASN A 13 9.08 -6.52 -3.08
CA ASN A 13 8.77 -7.85 -2.59
C ASN A 13 9.93 -8.82 -2.81
N CYS A 14 9.96 -9.88 -2.01
CA CYS A 14 10.66 -11.12 -2.34
C CYS A 14 9.64 -12.24 -2.48
N ALA A 15 10.10 -13.48 -2.69
CA ALA A 15 9.21 -14.62 -2.95
C ALA A 15 8.14 -14.86 -1.86
N THR A 16 8.42 -14.49 -0.61
CA THR A 16 7.53 -14.79 0.54
C THR A 16 7.12 -13.58 1.37
N ARG A 17 7.63 -12.39 1.02
CA ARG A 17 7.39 -11.16 1.78
C ARG A 17 7.09 -9.98 0.87
N LEU A 18 6.05 -9.24 1.21
CA LEU A 18 5.82 -7.89 0.73
C LEU A 18 6.56 -6.92 1.66
N ARG A 19 7.41 -6.06 1.10
CA ARG A 19 8.17 -5.03 1.80
C ARG A 19 7.55 -3.69 1.45
N VAL A 20 7.15 -2.95 2.47
CA VAL A 20 6.47 -1.67 2.31
C VAL A 20 7.20 -0.66 3.18
N THR A 21 7.56 0.47 2.59
CA THR A 21 7.95 1.65 3.36
C THR A 21 6.73 2.54 3.49
N VAL A 22 6.37 2.92 4.72
CA VAL A 22 5.23 3.79 4.98
C VAL A 22 5.67 5.18 5.45
N VAL A 23 4.84 6.18 5.19
CA VAL A 23 5.08 7.55 5.66
C VAL A 23 4.90 7.64 7.17
N ASP A 24 3.82 7.06 7.68
CA ASP A 24 3.40 7.04 9.08
C ASP A 24 3.15 5.60 9.57
N PRO A 25 4.01 5.07 10.47
CA PRO A 25 3.88 3.71 10.98
C PRO A 25 2.70 3.51 11.95
N ASP A 26 2.19 4.58 12.56
CA ASP A 26 1.10 4.51 13.54
C ASP A 26 -0.26 4.26 12.85
N LYS A 27 -0.37 4.59 11.55
CA LYS A 27 -1.54 4.28 10.72
C LYS A 27 -1.60 2.82 10.26
N VAL A 28 -0.56 2.02 10.51
CA VAL A 28 -0.52 0.61 10.12
C VAL A 28 -1.21 -0.24 11.19
N GLN A 29 -2.14 -1.09 10.79
CA GLN A 29 -2.86 -2.00 11.69
C GLN A 29 -1.95 -3.01 12.41
N SER A 30 -2.49 -3.70 13.43
CA SER A 30 -1.75 -4.69 14.23
C SER A 30 -1.37 -5.93 13.44
N ALA A 31 -0.42 -6.72 13.94
CA ALA A 31 -0.06 -8.00 13.33
C ALA A 31 -1.26 -8.95 13.26
N GLU A 32 -2.14 -8.99 14.28
CA GLU A 32 -3.34 -9.84 14.25
C GLU A 32 -4.27 -9.51 13.09
N TYR A 33 -4.44 -8.22 12.76
CA TYR A 33 -5.26 -7.82 11.61
C TYR A 33 -4.73 -8.47 10.33
N PHE A 34 -3.43 -8.36 10.06
CA PHE A 34 -2.86 -8.92 8.83
C PHE A 34 -2.91 -10.44 8.83
N MET A 35 -2.68 -11.08 9.98
CA MET A 35 -2.79 -12.53 10.10
C MET A 35 -4.21 -13.03 9.86
N SER A 36 -5.23 -12.29 10.31
CA SER A 36 -6.64 -12.60 10.03
C SER A 36 -6.99 -12.52 8.53
N THR A 37 -6.23 -11.72 7.76
CA THR A 37 -6.40 -11.59 6.31
C THR A 37 -5.57 -12.58 5.49
N GLY A 38 -4.88 -13.52 6.15
CA GLY A 38 -4.09 -14.57 5.48
C GLY A 38 -2.58 -14.30 5.43
N ALA A 39 -2.09 -13.26 6.09
CA ALA A 39 -0.65 -13.14 6.30
C ALA A 39 -0.18 -14.18 7.34
N VAL A 40 1.03 -14.70 7.16
CA VAL A 40 1.69 -15.54 8.16
C VAL A 40 2.16 -14.69 9.34
N ASN A 41 2.72 -13.51 9.06
CA ASN A 41 3.24 -12.61 10.10
C ASN A 41 3.42 -11.18 9.55
N LEU A 42 3.58 -10.22 10.45
CA LEU A 42 3.90 -8.83 10.17
C LEU A 42 5.12 -8.40 10.99
N VAL A 43 6.13 -7.83 10.34
CA VAL A 43 7.29 -7.22 11.02
C VAL A 43 7.25 -5.71 10.78
N LYS A 44 7.34 -4.93 11.85
CA LYS A 44 7.47 -3.46 11.81
C LYS A 44 8.80 -3.03 12.40
N ASN A 45 9.52 -2.15 11.71
CA ASN A 45 10.70 -1.48 12.22
C ASN A 45 10.70 -0.02 11.77
N GLY A 46 10.18 0.86 12.63
CA GLY A 46 9.88 2.24 12.26
C GLY A 46 8.94 2.26 11.05
N LYS A 47 9.35 2.96 9.99
CA LYS A 47 8.62 3.09 8.72
C LYS A 47 8.67 1.86 7.82
N ALA A 48 9.57 0.91 8.10
CA ALA A 48 9.69 -0.30 7.30
C ALA A 48 8.73 -1.38 7.82
N VAL A 49 7.82 -1.81 6.97
CA VAL A 49 6.83 -2.85 7.24
C VAL A 49 7.08 -4.05 6.31
N GLN A 50 7.08 -5.25 6.86
CA GLN A 50 7.15 -6.48 6.08
C GLN A 50 5.93 -7.35 6.38
N VAL A 51 5.10 -7.56 5.36
CA VAL A 51 3.97 -8.49 5.42
C VAL A 51 4.44 -9.82 4.85
N ILE A 52 4.49 -10.84 5.69
CA ILE A 52 4.92 -12.19 5.30
C ILE A 52 3.66 -12.96 4.92
N ILE A 53 3.47 -13.25 3.64
CA ILE A 53 2.22 -13.87 3.12
C ILE A 53 2.45 -15.34 2.74
N GLY A 54 3.68 -15.73 2.38
CA GLY A 54 3.98 -17.07 1.84
C GLY A 54 4.14 -17.09 0.32
N LEU A 55 3.96 -18.23 -0.35
CA LEU A 55 4.26 -18.42 -1.78
C LEU A 55 3.36 -17.65 -2.77
N SER A 56 2.33 -16.95 -2.28
CA SER A 56 1.34 -16.21 -3.11
C SER A 56 1.67 -14.72 -3.31
N VAL A 57 2.88 -14.27 -2.96
CA VAL A 57 3.27 -12.85 -3.00
C VAL A 57 3.21 -12.19 -4.39
N PRO A 58 3.53 -12.85 -5.52
CA PRO A 58 3.40 -12.23 -6.84
C PRO A 58 1.98 -11.75 -7.16
N GLN A 59 0.97 -12.57 -6.80
CA GLN A 59 -0.45 -12.26 -7.03
C GLN A 59 -0.92 -11.10 -6.16
N LEU A 60 -0.50 -11.06 -4.89
CA LEU A 60 -0.86 -9.95 -4.01
C LEU A 60 -0.21 -8.64 -4.46
N ARG A 61 1.03 -8.68 -4.95
CA ARG A 61 1.71 -7.50 -5.51
C ARG A 61 0.93 -6.92 -6.68
N GLU A 62 0.52 -7.77 -7.62
CA GLU A 62 -0.22 -7.33 -8.81
C GLU A 62 -1.54 -6.62 -8.43
N GLN A 63 -2.28 -7.17 -7.46
CA GLN A 63 -3.49 -6.53 -6.94
C GLN A 63 -3.19 -5.19 -6.27
N CYS A 64 -2.12 -5.09 -5.49
CA CYS A 64 -1.70 -3.82 -4.88
C CYS A 64 -1.34 -2.77 -5.94
N GLU A 65 -0.58 -3.14 -6.98
CA GLU A 65 -0.17 -2.23 -8.05
C GLU A 65 -1.38 -1.70 -8.85
N GLN A 66 -2.37 -2.56 -9.11
CA GLN A 66 -3.62 -2.15 -9.77
C GLN A 66 -4.38 -1.10 -8.95
N ILE A 67 -4.51 -1.33 -7.64
CA ILE A 67 -5.17 -0.38 -6.73
C ILE A 67 -4.40 0.95 -6.72
N VAL A 68 -3.07 0.91 -6.55
CA VAL A 68 -2.24 2.13 -6.49
C VAL A 68 -2.31 2.91 -7.81
N SER A 69 -2.27 2.23 -8.95
CA SER A 69 -2.33 2.87 -10.27
C SER A 69 -3.68 3.53 -10.51
N ALA A 70 -4.79 2.84 -10.19
CA ALA A 70 -6.13 3.39 -10.31
C ALA A 70 -6.34 4.64 -9.44
N TYR A 71 -5.77 4.66 -8.21
CA TYR A 71 -5.81 5.84 -7.35
C TYR A 71 -5.01 7.03 -7.93
N LYS A 72 -3.84 6.77 -8.53
CA LYS A 72 -3.03 7.82 -9.17
C LYS A 72 -3.70 8.42 -10.41
N GLU A 73 -4.41 7.62 -11.19
CA GLU A 73 -5.16 8.11 -12.35
C GLU A 73 -6.35 8.99 -11.93
N GLN A 74 -7.07 8.61 -10.88
CA GLN A 74 -8.16 9.43 -10.35
C GLN A 74 -7.68 10.78 -9.79
N GLN A 75 -6.50 10.82 -9.17
CA GLN A 75 -5.90 12.09 -8.73
C GLN A 75 -5.50 13.01 -9.88
N LYS A 76 -4.98 12.45 -10.99
CA LYS A 76 -4.70 13.25 -12.19
C LYS A 76 -5.96 13.86 -12.79
N VAL A 77 -7.04 13.08 -12.89
CA VAL A 77 -8.33 13.58 -13.39
C VAL A 77 -8.87 14.69 -12.49
N ASN A 78 -8.79 14.53 -11.16
CA ASN A 78 -9.22 15.56 -10.21
C ASN A 78 -8.37 16.85 -10.26
N GLU A 79 -7.06 16.74 -10.45
CA GLU A 79 -6.18 17.92 -10.60
C GLU A 79 -6.44 18.66 -11.92
N GLU A 80 -6.67 17.93 -13.02
CA GLU A 80 -6.96 18.51 -14.33
C GLU A 80 -8.34 19.21 -14.34
N GLU A 81 -9.36 18.61 -13.71
CA GLU A 81 -10.70 19.21 -13.56
C GLU A 81 -10.70 20.48 -12.67
N LEU A 82 -9.89 20.52 -11.61
CA LEU A 82 -9.75 21.67 -10.73
C LEU A 82 -9.05 22.86 -11.41
N THR A 83 -8.07 22.61 -12.28
CA THR A 83 -7.40 23.67 -13.05
C THR A 83 -8.30 24.26 -14.14
N LEU A 84 -9.16 23.46 -14.77
CA LEU A 84 -10.16 23.92 -15.73
C LEU A 84 -11.28 24.74 -15.07
N SER A 85 -11.68 24.42 -13.84
CA SER A 85 -12.73 25.15 -13.09
C SER A 85 -12.28 26.50 -12.52
N THR A 86 -10.97 26.73 -12.35
CA THR A 86 -10.42 27.98 -11.77
C THR A 86 -9.97 28.99 -12.81
N ALA A 87 -10.01 28.62 -14.10
CA ALA A 87 -9.62 29.47 -15.23
C ALA A 87 -10.77 30.36 -15.79
N SER A 88 -11.85 30.58 -15.03
CA SER A 88 -12.96 31.49 -15.39
C SER A 88 -13.16 32.60 -14.36
#